data_AF-A0A933XH83-F1
#
_entry.id   AF-A0A933XH83-F1
#
_cell.length_a   1.000
_cell.length_b   1.000
_cell.length_c   1.000
_cell.angle_alpha   90.00
_cell.angle_beta   90.00
_cell.angle_gamma   90.00
#
_symmetry.space_group_name_H-M   'P 1'
#
loop_
_entity.id
_entity.type
_entity.pdbx_description
1 polymer ?
#
loop_
_entity_poly.entity_id
_entity_poly.type
_entity_poly.pdbx_seq_one_letter_code
_entity_poly.pdbx_strand_id
1 'polypeptide(L)'
;MSQVCTIQDSPLRKIKIAESASALNAGIVVSSLIPQTLSDCITISIICFIAKVQHLPEIKKIAFKPKGNTVTIWTFIDEPSPKILKKIHSIEMEMMESMNDITFDFTTIFSSKEPSPTGFHEISLKS
;
A
#
# COMPACT_ATOMS: atom_id res chain seq x y z
N MET A 1 -6.08 -46.68 -33.34
CA MET A 1 -4.67 -46.23 -33.28
C MET A 1 -4.64 -44.90 -32.54
N SER A 2 -3.82 -44.81 -31.49
CA SER A 2 -3.72 -43.67 -30.58
C SER A 2 -2.78 -42.61 -31.15
N GLN A 3 -3.15 -41.34 -31.08
CA GLN A 3 -2.21 -40.22 -31.23
C GLN A 3 -2.38 -39.27 -30.05
N VAL A 4 -1.31 -39.18 -29.28
CA VAL A 4 -1.07 -38.23 -28.19
C VAL A 4 -0.68 -36.90 -28.81
N CYS A 5 -1.24 -35.79 -28.33
CA CYS A 5 -0.66 -34.47 -28.53
C CYS A 5 -0.76 -33.65 -27.25
N THR A 6 0.39 -33.17 -26.80
CA THR A 6 0.72 -32.57 -25.51
C THR A 6 0.14 -31.16 -25.38
N ILE A 7 -0.47 -30.82 -24.25
CA ILE A 7 -0.88 -29.45 -23.93
C ILE A 7 0.35 -28.69 -23.45
N GLN A 8 0.84 -27.74 -24.25
CA GLN A 8 1.80 -26.73 -23.81
C GLN A 8 1.08 -25.59 -23.10
N ASP A 9 1.49 -25.32 -21.87
CA ASP A 9 1.12 -24.17 -21.06
C ASP A 9 1.22 -22.86 -21.85
N SER A 10 0.14 -22.09 -21.84
CA SER A 10 0.13 -20.71 -22.31
C SER A 10 -0.59 -19.86 -21.27
N PRO A 11 0.05 -18.80 -20.75
CA PRO A 11 -0.74 -17.77 -20.11
C PRO A 11 -0.27 -16.39 -20.53
N LEU A 12 -0.96 -15.76 -21.49
CA LEU A 12 -0.98 -14.29 -21.61
C LEU A 12 -2.30 -13.85 -22.25
N ARG A 13 -3.38 -13.80 -21.47
CA ARG A 13 -4.56 -13.01 -21.86
C ARG A 13 -4.30 -11.55 -21.48
N LYS A 14 -4.03 -10.72 -22.50
CA LYS A 14 -4.01 -9.25 -22.41
C LYS A 14 -5.40 -8.76 -22.00
N ILE A 15 -5.53 -8.21 -20.79
CA ILE A 15 -6.70 -7.44 -20.40
C ILE A 15 -6.32 -5.97 -20.52
N LYS A 16 -7.11 -5.22 -21.30
CA LYS A 16 -6.97 -3.79 -21.53
C LYS A 16 -7.71 -3.07 -20.39
N ILE A 17 -7.00 -2.34 -19.55
CA ILE A 17 -7.62 -1.50 -18.51
C ILE A 17 -7.10 -0.07 -18.69
N ALA A 18 -8.05 0.87 -18.67
CA ALA A 18 -7.83 2.29 -18.93
C ALA A 18 -6.81 2.88 -17.94
N GLU A 19 -5.84 3.61 -18.49
CA GLU A 19 -4.78 4.31 -17.78
C GLU A 19 -5.36 5.32 -16.80
N SER A 20 -5.32 5.01 -15.50
CA SER A 20 -5.31 6.05 -14.47
C SER A 20 -3.85 6.50 -14.31
N ALA A 21 -3.44 7.39 -15.20
CA ALA A 21 -2.12 8.00 -15.26
C ALA A 21 -1.87 8.89 -14.04
N SER A 22 -1.42 8.32 -12.92
CA SER A 22 -0.85 9.09 -11.79
C SER A 22 0.15 8.30 -10.94
N ALA A 23 0.20 6.96 -11.04
CA ALA A 23 1.12 6.14 -10.23
C ALA A 23 2.56 6.04 -10.78
N LEU A 24 2.82 6.51 -12.01
CA LEU A 24 4.11 6.28 -12.68
C LEU A 24 5.27 7.18 -12.21
N ASN A 25 5.00 8.30 -11.53
CA ASN A 25 6.05 9.28 -11.18
C ASN A 25 6.89 8.91 -9.94
N ALA A 26 6.56 7.82 -9.24
CA ALA A 26 7.28 7.36 -8.05
C ALA A 26 8.24 6.17 -8.31
N GLY A 27 8.39 5.71 -9.56
CA GLY A 27 9.20 4.52 -9.88
C GLY A 27 8.62 3.20 -9.36
N ILE A 28 7.36 3.21 -8.90
CA ILE A 28 6.65 2.01 -8.45
C ILE A 28 5.92 1.43 -9.66
N VAL A 29 6.58 0.49 -10.35
CA VAL A 29 5.93 -0.35 -11.35
C VAL A 29 5.05 -1.35 -10.62
N VAL A 30 3.78 -1.02 -10.42
CA VAL A 30 2.77 -2.01 -10.02
C VAL A 30 2.46 -2.85 -11.25
N SER A 31 3.32 -3.82 -11.54
CA SER A 31 3.00 -4.88 -12.48
C SER A 31 1.75 -5.58 -11.97
N SER A 32 0.78 -5.84 -12.84
CA SER A 32 -0.55 -6.41 -12.57
C SER A 32 -0.46 -7.74 -11.81
N LEU A 33 -0.24 -7.69 -10.50
CA LEU A 33 -0.28 -8.83 -9.60
C LEU A 33 -1.71 -8.96 -9.14
N ILE A 34 -2.45 -9.91 -9.73
CA ILE A 34 -3.62 -10.47 -9.06
C ILE A 34 -3.07 -11.05 -7.75
N PRO A 35 -3.48 -10.56 -6.57
CA PRO A 35 -2.95 -11.07 -5.31
C PRO A 35 -3.25 -12.57 -5.24
N GLN A 36 -2.23 -13.42 -5.16
CA GLN A 36 -2.43 -14.86 -5.03
C GLN A 36 -2.36 -15.32 -3.57
N THR A 37 -1.76 -14.50 -2.71
CA THR A 37 -1.58 -14.78 -1.29
C THR A 37 -1.97 -13.57 -0.42
N LEU A 38 -2.28 -13.83 0.86
CA LEU A 38 -2.49 -12.77 1.88
C LEU A 38 -1.27 -11.84 1.98
N SER A 39 -0.06 -12.38 1.79
CA SER A 39 1.18 -11.59 1.78
C SER A 39 1.21 -10.58 0.63
N ASP A 40 0.71 -10.97 -0.55
CA ASP A 40 0.60 -10.06 -1.70
C ASP A 40 -0.44 -8.97 -1.42
N CYS A 41 -1.60 -9.35 -0.86
CA CYS A 41 -2.64 -8.39 -0.46
C CYS A 41 -2.09 -7.35 0.52
N ILE A 42 -1.35 -7.79 1.55
CA ILE A 42 -0.71 -6.92 2.53
C ILE A 42 0.30 -5.98 1.85
N THR A 43 1.15 -6.51 0.98
CA THR A 43 2.15 -5.70 0.27
C THR A 43 1.48 -4.64 -0.61
N ILE A 44 0.47 -5.04 -1.38
CA ILE A 44 -0.31 -4.13 -2.23
C ILE A 44 -1.02 -3.07 -1.36
N SER A 45 -1.58 -3.46 -0.22
CA SER A 45 -2.25 -2.53 0.69
C SER A 45 -1.34 -1.42 1.19
N ILE A 46 -0.12 -1.78 1.60
CA ILE A 46 0.88 -0.83 2.08
C ILE A 46 1.29 0.11 0.95
N ILE A 47 1.52 -0.42 -0.26
CA ILE A 47 1.86 0.39 -1.44
C ILE A 47 0.72 1.37 -1.77
N CYS A 48 -0.53 0.90 -1.76
CA CYS A 48 -1.70 1.74 -2.00
C CYS A 48 -1.82 2.86 -0.96
N PHE A 49 -1.62 2.55 0.32
CA PHE A 49 -1.63 3.55 1.37
C PHE A 49 -0.54 4.61 1.13
N ILE A 50 0.73 4.18 0.95
CA ILE A 50 1.86 5.08 0.68
C ILE A 50 1.59 5.97 -0.54
N ALA A 51 1.08 5.40 -1.63
CA ALA A 51 0.77 6.13 -2.86
C ALA A 51 -0.29 7.22 -2.66
N LYS A 52 -1.23 7.02 -1.74
CA LYS A 52 -2.26 8.02 -1.41
C LYS A 52 -1.72 9.12 -0.51
N VAL A 53 -0.89 8.76 0.47
CA VAL A 53 -0.39 9.72 1.47
C VAL A 53 0.87 10.48 1.04
N GLN A 54 1.66 9.96 0.08
CA GLN A 54 2.89 10.62 -0.42
C GLN A 54 2.65 11.99 -1.05
N HIS A 55 1.42 12.28 -1.48
CA HIS A 55 1.04 13.58 -2.05
C HIS A 55 0.71 14.63 -0.99
N LEU A 56 0.77 14.25 0.29
CA LEU A 56 0.49 15.12 1.43
C LEU A 56 1.83 15.60 2.00
N PRO A 57 2.26 16.84 1.73
CA PRO A 57 3.60 17.33 2.07
C PRO A 57 3.86 17.38 3.59
N GLU A 58 2.82 17.38 4.41
CA GLU A 58 2.90 17.36 5.87
C GLU A 58 3.36 15.99 6.42
N ILE A 59 3.18 14.91 5.64
CA ILE A 59 3.60 13.57 6.03
C ILE A 59 5.04 13.36 5.60
N LYS A 60 5.94 13.17 6.57
CA LYS A 60 7.38 13.05 6.30
C LYS A 60 7.88 11.62 6.32
N LYS A 61 7.21 10.77 7.09
CA LYS A 61 7.65 9.40 7.31
C LYS A 61 6.44 8.51 7.54
N ILE A 62 6.55 7.28 7.05
CA ILE A 62 5.63 6.19 7.34
C ILE A 62 6.46 5.05 7.91
N ALA A 63 5.95 4.40 8.95
CA ALA A 63 6.49 3.13 9.40
C ALA A 63 5.39 2.08 9.43
N PHE A 64 5.70 0.85 9.07
CA PHE A 64 4.70 -0.22 9.10
C PHE A 64 5.28 -1.56 9.52
N LYS A 65 4.42 -2.43 10.04
CA LYS A 65 4.77 -3.79 10.42
C LYS A 65 3.62 -4.76 10.14
N PRO A 66 3.79 -5.70 9.19
CA PRO A 66 2.82 -6.77 8.99
C PRO A 66 2.99 -7.85 10.08
N LYS A 67 1.87 -8.40 10.55
CA LYS A 67 1.80 -9.52 11.49
C LYS A 67 0.56 -10.36 11.21
N GLY A 68 0.74 -11.49 10.52
CA GLY A 68 -0.39 -12.32 10.08
C GLY A 68 -1.24 -11.55 9.07
N ASN A 69 -2.54 -11.42 9.34
CA ASN A 69 -3.47 -10.59 8.55
C ASN A 69 -3.58 -9.15 9.06
N THR A 70 -2.81 -8.75 10.07
CA THR A 70 -2.84 -7.39 10.61
C THR A 70 -1.66 -6.58 10.09
N VAL A 71 -1.90 -5.31 9.74
CA VAL A 71 -0.85 -4.36 9.37
C VAL A 71 -0.96 -3.14 10.29
N THR A 72 0.05 -2.94 11.14
CA THR A 72 0.18 -1.69 11.91
C THR A 72 0.90 -0.66 11.05
N ILE A 73 0.32 0.54 10.93
CA ILE A 73 0.85 1.64 10.11
C ILE A 73 0.92 2.90 10.98
N TRP A 74 2.10 3.50 11.06
CA TRP A 74 2.39 4.73 11.76
C TRP A 74 2.67 5.84 10.75
N THR A 75 1.89 6.91 10.81
CA THR A 75 2.02 8.08 9.94
C THR A 75 2.61 9.22 10.75
N PHE A 76 3.76 9.76 10.33
CA PHE A 76 4.45 10.82 11.06
C PHE A 76 4.27 12.18 10.37
N ILE A 77 3.79 13.16 11.12
CA ILE A 77 3.40 14.49 10.64
C ILE A 77 4.10 15.56 11.48
N ASP A 78 4.81 16.49 10.84
CA ASP A 78 5.48 17.59 11.54
C ASP A 78 4.54 18.77 11.84
N GLU A 79 3.65 19.09 10.90
CA GLU A 79 2.72 20.22 11.01
C GLU A 79 1.27 19.71 10.99
N PRO A 80 0.76 19.12 12.08
CA PRO A 80 -0.59 18.59 12.11
C PRO A 80 -1.62 19.72 12.01
N SER A 81 -2.53 19.59 11.06
CA SER A 81 -3.71 20.46 10.92
C SER A 81 -4.99 19.62 10.88
N PRO A 82 -6.14 20.15 11.31
CA PRO A 82 -7.42 19.42 11.20
C PRO A 82 -7.74 18.99 9.76
N LYS A 83 -7.26 19.73 8.76
CA LYS A 83 -7.45 19.42 7.34
C LYS A 83 -6.65 18.18 6.93
N ILE A 84 -5.39 18.07 7.34
CA ILE A 84 -4.57 16.89 7.01
C ILE A 84 -5.04 15.65 7.76
N LEU A 85 -5.38 15.78 9.05
CA LEU A 85 -5.89 14.66 9.86
C LEU A 85 -7.18 14.08 9.28
N LYS A 86 -8.10 14.95 8.81
CA LYS A 86 -9.31 14.50 8.10
C LYS A 86 -9.00 13.74 6.81
N LYS A 87 -7.99 14.17 6.05
CA LYS A 87 -7.58 13.48 4.81
C LYS A 87 -6.98 12.12 5.11
N ILE A 88 -6.07 12.04 6.09
CA ILE A 88 -5.46 10.78 6.51
C ILE A 88 -6.55 9.82 6.97
N HIS A 89 -7.44 10.27 7.86
CA HIS A 89 -8.55 9.45 8.33
C HIS A 89 -9.45 8.96 7.19
N SER A 90 -9.76 9.80 6.20
CA SER A 90 -10.52 9.39 5.02
C SER A 90 -9.82 8.29 4.22
N ILE A 91 -8.50 8.36 4.08
CA ILE A 91 -7.69 7.33 3.40
C ILE A 91 -7.68 6.04 4.22
N GLU A 92 -7.51 6.14 5.54
CA GLU A 92 -7.54 5.00 6.46
C GLU A 92 -8.87 4.26 6.40
N MET A 93 -9.99 4.98 6.42
CA MET A 93 -11.33 4.40 6.28
C MET A 93 -11.51 3.71 4.93
N GLU A 94 -11.11 4.35 3.82
CA GLU A 94 -11.19 3.74 2.49
C GLU A 94 -10.34 2.44 2.41
N MET A 95 -9.18 2.41 3.05
CA MET A 95 -8.34 1.21 3.12
C MET A 95 -9.02 0.08 3.89
N MET A 96 -9.62 0.40 5.05
CA MET A 96 -10.34 -0.59 5.87
C MET A 96 -11.58 -1.14 5.15
N GLU A 97 -12.28 -0.33 4.38
CA GLU A 97 -13.48 -0.76 3.63
C GLU A 97 -13.16 -1.58 2.37
N SER A 98 -12.00 -1.33 1.74
CA SER A 98 -11.62 -1.96 0.47
C SER A 98 -10.91 -3.30 0.63
N MET A 99 -10.44 -3.65 1.83
CA MET A 99 -9.56 -4.81 2.06
C MET A 99 -10.01 -5.63 3.28
N ASN A 100 -11.17 -6.27 3.17
CA ASN A 100 -11.84 -7.00 4.25
C ASN A 100 -11.02 -8.14 4.89
N ASP A 101 -10.04 -8.70 4.18
CA ASP A 101 -9.20 -9.80 4.69
C ASP A 101 -8.00 -9.32 5.53
N ILE A 102 -7.79 -8.00 5.60
CA ILE A 102 -6.68 -7.36 6.30
C ILE A 102 -7.21 -6.47 7.41
N THR A 103 -6.70 -6.66 8.62
CA THR A 103 -6.95 -5.74 9.73
C THR A 103 -5.89 -4.63 9.71
N PHE A 104 -6.33 -3.37 9.67
CA PHE A 104 -5.42 -2.24 9.79
C PHE A 104 -5.42 -1.66 11.21
N ASP A 105 -4.25 -1.34 11.71
CA ASP A 105 -4.03 -0.65 12.98
C ASP A 105 -3.26 0.64 12.69
N PHE A 106 -3.99 1.75 12.58
CA PHE A 106 -3.43 3.05 12.23
C PHE A 106 -3.08 3.86 13.47
N THR A 107 -1.90 4.45 13.48
CA THR A 107 -1.46 5.40 14.50
C THR A 107 -0.87 6.64 13.82
N THR A 108 -1.23 7.82 14.30
CA THR A 108 -0.62 9.07 13.84
C THR A 108 0.32 9.61 14.91
N ILE A 109 1.54 9.97 14.52
CA ILE A 109 2.58 10.53 15.38
C ILE A 109 2.87 11.97 14.95
N PHE A 110 2.79 12.92 15.89
CA PHE A 110 2.95 14.36 15.61
C PHE A 110 4.41 14.82 15.72
N SER A 111 5.34 14.08 15.11
CA SER A 111 6.75 14.45 15.00
C SER A 111 7.47 13.43 14.12
N SER A 112 8.06 13.85 13.00
CA SER A 112 8.86 12.97 12.12
C SER A 112 10.16 12.47 12.74
N LYS A 113 10.62 13.13 13.80
CA LYS A 113 11.87 12.82 14.51
C LYS A 113 11.73 11.65 15.49
N GLU A 114 10.51 11.29 15.87
CA GLU A 114 10.27 10.15 16.75
C GLU A 114 10.72 8.85 16.08
N PRO A 115 11.49 7.97 16.75
CA PRO A 115 11.89 6.70 16.17
C PRO A 115 10.68 5.79 15.98
N SER A 116 10.68 4.97 14.94
CA SER A 116 9.65 3.93 14.83
C SER A 116 9.97 2.77 15.78
N PRO A 117 8.96 2.00 16.21
CA PRO A 117 9.19 0.86 17.09
C PRO A 117 10.06 -0.21 16.43
N THR A 118 10.73 -1.03 17.25
CA THR A 118 11.61 -2.08 16.74
C THR A 118 10.88 -3.07 15.83
N GLY A 119 11.49 -3.34 14.67
CA GLY A 119 10.97 -4.26 13.66
C GLY A 119 9.88 -3.69 12.75
N PHE A 120 9.72 -2.36 12.74
CA PHE A 120 8.97 -1.67 11.69
C PHE A 120 9.87 -1.39 10.48
N HIS A 121 9.28 -1.42 9.28
CA HIS A 121 9.90 -0.91 8.07
C HIS A 121 9.62 0.58 7.97
N GLU A 122 10.66 1.39 7.79
CA GLU A 122 10.54 2.85 7.68
C GLU A 122 10.71 3.33 6.24
N ILE A 123 9.88 4.30 5.85
CA ILE A 123 9.98 4.99 4.56
C ILE A 123 9.91 6.49 4.82
N SER A 124 10.97 7.20 4.43
CA SER A 124 10.99 8.66 4.37
C SER A 124 10.36 9.13 3.06
N LEU A 125 9.37 10.01 3.15
CA LEU A 125 8.71 10.60 1.99
C LEU A 125 9.45 11.88 1.60
N LYS A 126 9.76 12.01 0.31
CA LYS A 126 10.34 13.25 -0.24
C LYS A 126 9.20 14.25 -0.41
N SER A 127 9.10 15.18 0.52
CA SER A 127 8.26 16.38 0.43
C SER A 127 9.03 17.54 -0.18
#